data_AF-A0A961ZWH8-F1
#
_entry.id   AF-A0A961ZWH8-F1
#
_cell.length_a   1.000
_cell.length_b   1.000
_cell.length_c   1.000
_cell.angle_alpha   90.00
_cell.angle_beta   90.00
_cell.angle_gamma   90.00
#
_symmetry.space_group_name_H-M   'P 1'
#
loop_
_entity.id
_entity.type
_entity.pdbx_description
1 polymer ?
#
loop_
_entity_poly.entity_id
_entity_poly.type
_entity_poly.pdbx_seq_one_letter_code
_entity_poly.pdbx_strand_id
1 'polypeptide(L)' 'MDMDDITAEVGILMTRMQNEPEDRHELYLMVMEKLNELKAFGMPLPADLVQLEAALEAEFAADMRGGPAKT' A
#
# COMPACT_ATOMS: atom_id res chain seq x y z
N MET A 1 13.48 9.53 -10.84
CA MET A 1 12.22 9.48 -10.09
C MET A 1 12.57 9.93 -8.69
N ASP A 2 11.85 10.92 -8.19
CA ASP A 2 12.15 11.58 -6.92
C ASP A 2 11.15 11.14 -5.86
N MET A 3 11.49 11.35 -4.58
CA MET A 3 10.65 10.97 -3.45
C MET A 3 9.25 11.62 -3.51
N ASP A 4 9.17 12.88 -3.92
CA ASP A 4 7.89 13.60 -4.09
C ASP A 4 7.00 12.97 -5.15
N ASP A 5 7.58 12.43 -6.22
CA ASP A 5 6.83 11.80 -7.32
C ASP A 5 6.15 10.51 -6.83
N ILE A 6 6.91 9.67 -6.11
CA ILE A 6 6.37 8.43 -5.55
C ILE A 6 5.33 8.72 -4.46
N THR A 7 5.54 9.76 -3.64
CA THR A 7 4.57 10.15 -2.61
C THR A 7 3.25 10.64 -3.24
N ALA A 8 3.34 11.40 -4.34
CA ALA A 8 2.17 11.84 -5.09
C ALA A 8 1.42 10.66 -5.72
N GLU A 9 2.13 9.71 -6.33
CA GLU A 9 1.53 8.49 -6.88
C GLU A 9 0.84 7.65 -5.82
N VAL A 10 1.48 7.42 -4.66
CA VAL A 10 0.88 6.72 -3.52
C VAL A 10 -0.40 7.43 -3.06
N GLY A 11 -0.41 8.76 -3.01
CA GLY A 11 -1.62 9.54 -2.68
C GLY A 11 -2.77 9.33 -3.69
N ILE A 12 -2.46 9.20 -4.97
CA ILE A 12 -3.45 8.88 -6.01
C ILE A 12 -3.99 7.46 -5.82
N LEU A 13 -3.11 6.48 -5.60
CA LEU A 13 -3.50 5.08 -5.37
C LEU A 13 -4.36 4.93 -4.11
N MET A 14 -4.03 5.67 -3.04
CA MET A 14 -4.84 5.76 -1.81
C MET A 14 -6.22 6.33 -2.06
N THR A 15 -6.31 7.37 -2.90
CA THR A 15 -7.60 7.97 -3.27
C THR A 15 -8.43 6.97 -4.09
N ARG A 16 -7.80 6.24 -5.01
CA ARG A 16 -8.48 5.19 -5.78
C ARG A 16 -8.97 4.05 -4.89
N MET A 17 -8.16 3.59 -3.93
CA MET A 17 -8.59 2.52 -3.01
C MET A 17 -9.85 2.87 -2.22
N GLN A 18 -10.07 4.16 -1.95
CA GLN A 18 -11.28 4.63 -1.27
C GLN A 18 -12.51 4.68 -2.19
N ASN A 19 -12.31 4.91 -3.49
CA ASN A 19 -13.39 5.03 -4.48
C ASN A 19 -13.71 3.70 -5.18
N GLU A 20 -12.73 2.80 -5.28
CA GLU A 20 -12.75 1.56 -6.04
C GLU A 20 -12.43 0.37 -5.10
N PRO A 21 -13.36 -0.02 -4.20
CA PRO A 21 -13.13 -1.06 -3.21
C PRO A 21 -12.97 -2.46 -3.81
N GLU A 22 -13.47 -2.68 -5.03
CA GLU A 22 -13.31 -3.93 -5.78
C GLU A 22 -11.85 -4.16 -6.21
N ASP A 23 -11.14 -3.10 -6.59
CA ASP A 23 -9.73 -3.15 -7.01
C ASP A 23 -8.76 -2.93 -5.84
N ARG A 24 -9.27 -2.86 -4.61
CA ARG A 24 -8.47 -2.45 -3.43
C ARG A 24 -7.23 -3.31 -3.24
N HIS A 25 -7.32 -4.62 -3.54
CA HIS A 25 -6.18 -5.53 -3.44
C HIS A 25 -5.11 -5.25 -4.51
N GLU A 26 -5.50 -4.99 -5.75
CA GLU A 26 -4.56 -4.63 -6.83
C GLU A 26 -3.90 -3.29 -6.55
N LEU A 27 -4.67 -2.31 -6.09
CA LEU A 27 -4.18 -0.99 -5.70
C LEU A 27 -3.21 -1.07 -4.51
N TYR A 28 -3.46 -1.96 -3.54
CA TYR A 28 -2.53 -2.25 -2.46
C TYR A 28 -1.18 -2.77 -2.99
N LEU A 29 -1.20 -3.74 -3.91
CA LEU A 29 0.03 -4.28 -4.49
C LEU A 29 0.82 -3.20 -5.23
N MET A 30 0.14 -2.31 -5.96
CA MET A 30 0.79 -1.17 -6.60
C MET A 30 1.42 -0.19 -5.59
N VAL A 31 0.76 0.09 -4.46
CA VAL A 31 1.36 0.91 -3.38
C VAL A 31 2.62 0.24 -2.85
N MET A 32 2.58 -1.07 -2.56
CA MET A 32 3.74 -1.81 -2.05
C MET A 32 4.90 -1.83 -3.05
N GLU A 33 4.62 -1.96 -4.34
CA GLU A 33 5.63 -1.86 -5.39
C GLU A 33 6.33 -0.50 -5.35
N LYS A 34 5.58 0.60 -5.31
CA LYS A 34 6.10 1.97 -5.24
C LYS A 34 6.96 2.22 -4.00
N LEU A 35 6.53 1.72 -2.84
CA LEU A 35 7.31 1.80 -1.60
C LEU A 35 8.60 0.98 -1.69
N ASN A 36 8.56 -0.19 -2.32
CA ASN A 36 9.76 -1.01 -2.53
C ASN A 36 10.73 -0.38 -3.54
N GLU A 37 10.24 0.34 -4.56
CA GLU A 37 11.10 1.13 -5.45
C GLU A 37 11.91 2.16 -4.65
N LEU A 38 11.27 2.92 -3.74
CA LEU A 38 11.98 3.86 -2.85
C LEU A 38 13.06 3.17 -2.00
N LYS A 39 12.74 2.00 -1.41
CA LYS A 39 13.71 1.20 -0.64
C LYS A 39 14.87 0.74 -1.52
N ALA A 40 14.60 0.34 -2.75
CA ALA A 40 15.60 -0.17 -3.70
C ALA A 40 16.60 0.92 -4.13
N PHE A 41 16.17 2.18 -4.20
CA PHE A 41 17.07 3.32 -4.41
C PHE A 41 17.96 3.65 -3.20
N GLY A 42 17.85 2.90 -2.10
CA GLY A 42 18.64 3.12 -0.88
C GLY A 42 18.20 4.35 -0.10
N MET A 43 17.03 4.91 -0.42
CA MET A 43 16.46 6.05 0.31
C MET A 43 15.65 5.53 1.51
N PRO A 44 15.85 6.10 2.71
CA PRO A 44 15.00 5.77 3.85
C PRO A 44 13.58 6.24 3.57
N LEU A 45 12.58 5.36 3.75
CA LEU A 45 11.18 5.79 3.67
C LEU A 45 10.87 6.78 4.80
N PRO A 46 10.07 7.82 4.53
CA PRO A 46 9.54 8.69 5.57
C PRO A 46 8.60 7.91 6.49
N ALA A 47 8.53 8.34 7.75
CA ALA A 47 7.75 7.66 8.79
C ALA A 47 6.26 7.53 8.44
N ASP A 48 5.69 8.49 7.72
CA ASP A 48 4.30 8.44 7.25
C ASP A 48 4.06 7.27 6.28
N LEU A 49 4.98 7.05 5.33
CA LEU A 49 4.86 5.94 4.38
C LEU A 49 5.11 4.58 5.04
N VAL A 50 6.01 4.51 6.03
CA VAL A 50 6.22 3.29 6.83
C VAL A 50 4.96 2.94 7.64
N GLN A 51 4.31 3.94 8.23
CA GLN A 51 3.05 3.73 8.94
C GLN A 51 1.93 3.29 7.99
N LEU A 52 1.87 3.89 6.79
CA LEU A 52 0.90 3.50 5.78
C LEU A 52 1.10 2.05 5.34
N GLU A 53 2.34 1.65 5.05
CA GLU A 53 2.71 0.27 4.70
C GLU A 53 2.22 -0.71 5.77
N ALA A 54 2.56 -0.45 7.03
CA ALA A 54 2.19 -1.30 8.15
C ALA A 54 0.67 -1.36 8.36
N ALA A 55 -0.04 -0.24 8.19
CA ALA A 55 -1.50 -0.20 8.31
C ALA A 55 -2.17 -1.05 7.22
N LEU A 56 -1.75 -0.87 5.97
CA LEU A 56 -2.28 -1.64 4.84
C LEU A 56 -1.95 -3.13 4.97
N GLU A 57 -0.71 -3.48 5.33
CA GLU A 57 -0.33 -4.87 5.54
C GLU A 57 -1.19 -5.51 6.64
N ALA A 58 -1.45 -4.80 7.74
CA ALA A 58 -2.32 -5.29 8.81
C ALA A 58 -3.77 -5.48 8.35
N GLU A 59 -4.32 -4.54 7.57
CA GLU A 59 -5.67 -4.65 7.00
C GLU A 59 -5.80 -5.88 6.07
N PHE A 60 -4.88 -6.05 5.11
CA PHE A 60 -4.94 -7.16 4.16
C PHE A 60 -4.52 -8.51 4.77
N ALA A 61 -3.62 -8.53 5.75
CA ALA A 61 -3.29 -9.75 6.49
C ALA A 61 -4.41 -10.19 7.44
N ALA A 62 -5.26 -9.27 7.91
CA ALA A 62 -6.48 -9.61 8.62
C ALA A 62 -7.52 -10.20 7.66
N ASP A 63 -7.67 -9.61 6.47
CA ASP A 63 -8.58 -10.10 5.43
C ASP A 63 -8.23 -11.54 4.99
N MET A 64 -6.94 -11.83 4.74
CA MET A 64 -6.48 -13.19 4.40
C MET A 64 -6.64 -14.21 5.53
N ARG A 65 -6.63 -13.78 6.80
CA ARG A 65 -6.90 -14.67 7.96
C ARG A 65 -8.39 -14.84 8.25
N GLY A 66 -9.25 -14.04 7.61
CA GLY A 66 -10.71 -14.05 7.76
C GLY A 66 -11.47 -14.86 6.70
N GLY A 67 -10.80 -15.48 5.72
CA GLY A 67 -11.44 -16.41 4.78
C GLY A 67 -12.09 -17.60 5.50
N PRO A 68 -13.26 -18.09 5.06
CA PRO A 68 -14.23 -18.77 5.92
C PRO A 68 -13.68 -20.07 6.51
N ALA A 69 -13.68 -20.15 7.85
CA ALA A 69 -13.89 -21.42 8.50
C ALA A 69 -15.26 -21.94 8.06
N LYS A 70 -15.24 -22.85 7.08
CA LYS A 70 -16.35 -23.71 6.68
C LYS A 70 -17.07 -24.25 7.92
N THR A 71 -18.33 -23.84 8.12
CA THR A 71 -19.33 -24.58 8.91
C THR A 71 -20.63 -24.64 8.13
#